data_AF-A0A1H0GDU6-F1
#
_entry.id   AF-A0A1H0GDU6-F1
#
_cell.length_a   1.000
_cell.length_b   1.000
_cell.length_c   1.000
_cell.angle_alpha   90.00
_cell.angle_beta   90.00
_cell.angle_gamma   90.00
#
_symmetry.space_group_name_H-M   'P 1'
#
loop_
_entity.id
_entity.type
_entity.pdbx_description
1 polymer ?
#
loop_
_entity_poly.entity_id
_entity_poly.type
_entity_poly.pdbx_seq_one_letter_code
_entity_poly.pdbx_strand_id
1 'polypeptide(L)' 'MLKKTFSTKHSLPDRKKTDKAQRLAQERLVRLKLQYELLDQRIARVEEGIERPDCSIAALIMRRESLKHDMECQFRRLAG' A
#
# COMPACT_ATOMS: atom_id res chain seq x y z
N MET A 1 19.75 51.53 -6.35
CA MET A 1 19.76 50.12 -5.90
C MET A 1 18.75 49.96 -4.77
N LEU A 2 17.62 49.27 -4.97
CA LEU A 2 16.69 48.91 -3.90
C LEU A 2 16.62 47.37 -3.80
N LYS A 3 17.10 46.82 -2.69
CA LYS A 3 16.94 45.39 -2.35
C LYS A 3 15.52 45.18 -1.81
N LYS A 4 14.65 44.49 -2.54
CA LYS A 4 13.40 43.94 -2.01
C LYS A 4 13.67 42.51 -1.54
N THR A 5 13.65 42.31 -0.23
CA THR A 5 13.75 40.98 0.39
C THR A 5 12.43 40.23 0.25
N PHE A 6 12.56 38.93 -0.05
CA PHE A 6 11.49 37.94 -0.16
C PHE A 6 10.68 37.81 1.14
N SER A 7 9.38 37.51 1.02
CA SER A 7 8.60 36.91 2.10
C SER A 7 7.69 35.83 1.51
N THR A 8 8.28 34.67 1.25
CA THR A 8 7.54 33.45 0.95
C THR A 8 6.95 32.93 2.27
N LYS A 9 5.65 33.14 2.47
CA LYS A 9 4.91 32.57 3.59
C LYS A 9 4.86 31.04 3.43
N HIS A 10 5.84 30.33 3.96
CA HIS A 10 5.75 28.88 4.13
C HIS A 10 4.68 28.58 5.19
N SER A 11 3.49 28.24 4.71
CA SER A 11 2.41 27.70 5.55
C SER A 11 2.90 26.36 6.10
N LEU A 12 3.06 26.27 7.42
CA LEU A 12 3.39 25.00 8.09
C LEU A 12 2.29 23.98 7.79
N PRO A 13 2.62 22.72 7.44
CA PRO A 13 1.62 21.70 7.21
C PRO A 13 0.81 21.47 8.48
N ASP A 14 -0.51 21.48 8.32
CA ASP A 14 -1.48 21.22 9.38
C ASP A 14 -1.25 19.81 9.95
N ARG A 15 -0.63 19.73 11.13
CA ARG A 15 -0.24 18.47 11.82
C ARG A 15 -1.42 17.48 11.95
N LYS A 16 -2.66 17.96 12.02
CA LYS A 16 -3.83 17.08 12.11
C LYS A 16 -4.13 16.35 10.79
N LYS A 17 -3.78 16.95 9.66
CA LYS A 17 -3.96 16.33 8.32
C LYS A 17 -2.95 15.21 8.09
N THR A 18 -1.71 15.36 8.59
CA THR A 18 -0.67 14.34 8.48
C THR A 18 -1.00 13.10 9.33
N ASP A 19 -1.51 13.28 10.55
CA ASP A 19 -1.87 12.16 11.44
C ASP A 19 -3.01 11.31 10.85
N LYS A 20 -4.04 11.94 10.28
CA LYS A 20 -5.14 11.23 9.62
C LYS A 20 -4.66 10.47 8.38
N ALA A 21 -3.81 11.10 7.56
CA ALA A 21 -3.25 10.45 6.37
C ALA A 21 -2.39 9.24 6.74
N GLN A 22 -1.58 9.34 7.79
CA GLN A 22 -0.76 8.25 8.30
C GLN A 22 -1.61 7.08 8.83
N ARG A 23 -2.67 7.37 9.60
CA ARG A 23 -3.62 6.34 10.05
C ARG A 23 -4.29 5.60 8.89
N LEU A 24 -4.79 6.33 7.89
CA LEU A 24 -5.42 5.72 6.71
C LEU A 24 -4.43 4.86 5.90
N ALA A 25 -3.18 5.30 5.79
CA ALA A 25 -2.13 4.53 5.13
C ALA A 25 -1.80 3.26 5.92
N GLN A 26 -1.75 3.32 7.25
CA GLN A 26 -1.55 2.15 8.11
C GLN A 26 -2.70 1.15 7.97
N GLU A 27 -3.95 1.60 8.03
CA GLU A 27 -5.12 0.74 7.83
C GLU A 27 -5.13 0.10 6.43
N ARG A 28 -4.74 0.85 5.40
CA ARG A 28 -4.62 0.33 4.04
C ARG A 28 -3.57 -0.78 3.98
N LEU A 29 -2.41 -0.59 4.63
CA LEU A 29 -1.36 -1.60 4.67
C LEU A 29 -1.82 -2.87 5.39
N VAL A 30 -2.55 -2.76 6.49
CA VAL A 30 -3.15 -3.91 7.20
C VAL A 30 -4.11 -4.67 6.27
N ARG A 31 -4.98 -3.96 5.55
CA ARG A 31 -5.89 -4.60 4.58
C ARG A 31 -5.15 -5.33 3.45
N LEU A 32 -4.08 -4.74 2.93
CA LEU A 32 -3.27 -5.36 1.87
C LEU A 32 -2.57 -6.63 2.37
N LYS A 33 -2.04 -6.64 3.60
CA LYS A 33 -1.43 -7.83 4.21
C LYS A 33 -2.43 -8.97 4.35
N LEU A 34 -3.63 -8.69 4.87
CA LEU A 34 -4.68 -9.70 4.98
C LEU A 34 -5.07 -10.27 3.60
N GLN A 35 -5.21 -9.41 2.59
CA GLN A 35 -5.50 -9.86 1.22
C GLN A 35 -4.40 -10.75 0.65
N TYR A 36 -3.13 -10.41 0.93
CA TYR A 36 -1.98 -11.20 0.52
C TYR A 36 -2.01 -12.59 1.17
N GLU A 37 -2.18 -12.66 2.49
CA GLU A 37 -2.20 -13.94 3.24
C GLU A 37 -3.34 -14.85 2.77
N LEU A 38 -4.55 -14.29 2.60
CA LEU A 38 -5.69 -15.06 2.10
C LEU A 38 -5.47 -15.58 0.68
N LEU A 39 -4.83 -14.77 -0.19
CA LEU A 39 -4.52 -15.18 -1.54
C LEU A 39 -3.42 -16.25 -1.57
N ASP A 40 -2.41 -16.14 -0.72
CA ASP A 40 -1.32 -17.10 -0.61
C ASP A 40 -1.85 -18.48 -0.13
N GLN A 41 -2.70 -18.48 0.90
CA GLN A 41 -3.40 -19.69 1.33
C GLN A 41 -4.28 -20.30 0.24
N ARG A 42 -4.94 -19.46 -0.56
CA ARG A 42 -5.74 -19.93 -1.70
C ARG A 42 -4.86 -20.57 -2.77
N ILE A 43 -3.73 -19.96 -3.10
CA ILE A 43 -2.77 -20.52 -4.06
C ILE A 43 -2.31 -21.90 -3.59
N ALA A 44 -1.93 -22.04 -2.33
CA ALA A 44 -1.52 -23.33 -1.76
C ALA A 44 -2.62 -24.40 -1.91
N ARG A 45 -3.87 -24.09 -1.56
CA ARG A 45 -4.99 -25.04 -1.74
C ARG A 45 -5.25 -25.40 -3.21
N VAL A 46 -5.04 -24.46 -4.13
CA VAL A 46 -5.18 -24.72 -5.58
C VAL A 46 -4.06 -25.62 -6.07
N GLU A 47 -2.82 -25.39 -5.63
CA GLU A 47 -1.65 -26.21 -5.98
C GLU A 47 -1.77 -27.65 -5.45
N GLU A 48 -2.34 -27.82 -4.26
CA GLU A 48 -2.64 -29.12 -3.66
C GLU A 48 -3.85 -29.82 -4.30
N GLY A 49 -4.57 -29.16 -5.20
CA GLY A 49 -5.78 -29.69 -5.83
C GLY A 49 -7.01 -29.74 -4.89
N ILE A 50 -6.94 -29.09 -3.73
CA ILE A 50 -8.03 -29.00 -2.75
C ILE A 50 -9.11 -28.02 -3.22
N GLU A 51 -8.69 -26.91 -3.85
CA GLU A 51 -9.59 -25.86 -4.33
C GLU A 51 -9.53 -25.75 -5.86
N ARG A 52 -10.68 -25.71 -6.53
CA ARG A 52 -10.73 -25.42 -7.97
C ARG A 52 -10.74 -23.91 -8.20
N PRO A 53 -9.79 -23.35 -8.96
CA PRO A 53 -9.74 -21.91 -9.16
C PRO A 53 -10.73 -21.46 -10.24
N ASP A 54 -11.29 -20.26 -10.07
CA ASP A 54 -12.15 -19.61 -11.07
C ASP A 54 -11.35 -19.06 -12.26
N CYS A 55 -10.03 -18.93 -12.10
CA CYS A 55 -9.09 -18.44 -13.09
C CYS A 55 -7.82 -19.31 -13.12
N SER A 56 -6.85 -18.99 -13.97
CA SER A 56 -5.58 -19.73 -13.98
C SER A 56 -4.78 -19.48 -12.70
N ILE A 57 -4.01 -20.48 -12.27
CA ILE A 57 -3.07 -20.33 -11.15
C ILE A 57 -2.06 -19.20 -11.40
N ALA A 58 -1.62 -19.03 -12.65
CA ALA A 58 -0.76 -17.92 -13.05
C ALA A 58 -1.40 -16.55 -12.75
N ALA A 59 -2.72 -16.39 -12.95
CA ALA A 59 -3.42 -15.15 -12.62
C ALA A 59 -3.46 -14.89 -11.11
N LEU A 60 -3.58 -15.94 -10.28
CA LEU A 60 -3.51 -15.81 -8.82
C LEU A 60 -2.10 -15.38 -8.37
N ILE A 61 -1.06 -15.99 -8.93
CA ILE A 61 0.35 -15.64 -8.64
C ILE A 61 0.64 -14.18 -9.05
N MET A 62 0.21 -13.76 -10.24
CA MET A 62 0.37 -12.38 -10.68
C MET A 62 -0.33 -11.40 -9.73
N ARG A 63 -1.54 -11.73 -9.26
CA ARG A 63 -2.25 -10.90 -8.28
C ARG A 63 -1.51 -10.83 -6.94
N ARG A 64 -0.87 -11.92 -6.50
CA ARG A 64 -0.05 -11.95 -5.28
C ARG A 64 1.16 -11.01 -5.41
N GLU A 65 1.86 -11.04 -6.54
CA GLU A 65 2.99 -10.14 -6.80
C GLU A 65 2.55 -8.67 -6.85
N SER A 66 1.40 -8.36 -7.45
CA SER A 66 0.83 -7.01 -7.43
C SER A 66 0.53 -6.54 -6.00
N LEU A 67 -0.02 -7.39 -5.14
CA LEU A 67 -0.26 -7.06 -3.73
C LEU A 67 1.06 -6.80 -2.98
N LYS A 68 2.09 -7.59 -3.26
CA LYS A 68 3.43 -7.38 -2.69
C LYS A 68 3.99 -6.01 -3.07
N HIS A 69 3.93 -5.67 -4.35
CA HIS A 69 4.36 -4.36 -4.85
C HIS A 69 3.56 -3.20 -4.24
N ASP A 70 2.24 -3.35 -4.11
CA ASP A 70 1.38 -2.36 -3.47
C ASP A 70 1.75 -2.13 -2.00
N MET A 71 2.05 -3.20 -1.26
CA MET A 71 2.52 -3.13 0.12
C MET A 71 3.86 -2.39 0.20
N GLU A 72 4.84 -2.72 -0.63
CA GLU A 72 6.13 -2.02 -0.69
C GLU A 72 5.96 -0.53 -0.98
N CYS A 73 5.03 -0.17 -1.88
CA CYS A 73 4.68 1.22 -2.14
C CYS A 73 4.04 1.92 -0.92
N GLN A 74 3.15 1.25 -0.17
CA GLN A 74 2.59 1.81 1.05
C GLN A 74 3.64 1.95 2.16
N PHE A 75 4.53 0.98 2.31
CA PHE A 75 5.63 1.04 3.27
C PHE A 75 6.55 2.23 3.00
N ARG A 76 6.96 2.44 1.74
CA ARG A 76 7.78 3.61 1.36
C ARG A 76 7.09 4.94 1.68
N ARG A 77 5.78 5.03 1.46
CA ARG A 77 4.99 6.24 1.80
C ARG A 77 4.87 6.48 3.29
N LEU A 78 4.83 5.43 4.10
CA LEU A 78 4.79 5.51 5.56
C LEU A 78 6.17 5.81 6.17
N ALA A 79 7.25 5.40 5.51
CA ALA A 79 8.62 5.59 5.96
C ALA A 79 9.14 7.03 5.81
N GLY A 80 8.50 7.84 4.95
CA GLY A 80 8.88 9.24 4.71
C GLY A 80 9.75 9.41 3.48
#